data_AF-A0A3A8N4V3-F1
#
_entry.id   AF-A0A3A8N4V3-F1
#
_cell.length_a   1.000
_cell.length_b   1.000
_cell.length_c   1.000
_cell.angle_alpha   90.00
_cell.angle_beta   90.00
_cell.angle_gamma   90.00
#
_symmetry.space_group_name_H-M   'P 1'
#
loop_
_entity.id
_entity.type
_entity.pdbx_description
1 polymer ?
#
loop_
_entity_poly.entity_id
_entity_poly.type
_entity_poly.pdbx_seq_one_letter_code
_entity_poly.pdbx_strand_id
1 'polypeptide(L)'
;MKKPPAPEALYLPDVESHTSDGHYGRMIAGAKAAGFAPPGIWHLFAFKPRMTDALAAFTHEVMRGPSPLSAGMRELIAAYTSRRNACVF
;
A
#
# COMPACT_ATOMS: atom_id res chain seq x y z
N MET A 1 -17.76 19.66 0.96
CA MET A 1 -17.15 18.32 1.20
C MET A 1 -16.17 18.46 2.36
N LYS A 2 -16.24 17.59 3.38
CA LYS A 2 -15.30 17.61 4.51
C LYS A 2 -13.92 17.12 4.00
N LYS A 3 -12.84 17.82 4.35
CA LYS A 3 -11.47 17.35 4.04
C LYS A 3 -11.30 15.96 4.66
N PRO A 4 -10.83 14.95 3.91
CA PRO A 4 -10.56 13.65 4.50
C PRO A 4 -9.54 13.80 5.63
N PRO A 5 -9.66 13.00 6.71
CA PRO A 5 -8.67 13.02 7.78
C PRO A 5 -7.28 12.74 7.21
N ALA A 6 -6.25 13.31 7.84
CA ALA A 6 -4.89 12.94 7.52
C ALA A 6 -4.72 11.42 7.75
N PRO A 7 -3.95 10.72 6.90
CA PRO A 7 -3.69 9.31 7.11
C PRO A 7 -3.08 9.10 8.50
N GLU A 8 -3.58 8.08 9.19
CA GLU A 8 -3.10 7.71 10.51
C GLU A 8 -1.63 7.28 10.43
N ALA A 9 -0.80 7.78 11.33
CA ALA A 9 0.61 7.42 11.39
C ALA A 9 0.75 5.91 11.61
N LEU A 10 1.82 5.31 11.08
CA LEU A 10 2.08 3.92 11.41
C LEU A 10 2.44 3.86 12.89
N TYR A 11 1.86 2.92 13.64
CA TYR A 11 2.28 2.58 15.01
C TYR A 11 3.69 1.93 15.06
N LEU A 12 4.53 2.16 14.04
CA LEU A 12 5.85 1.58 13.80
C LEU A 12 6.82 2.70 13.35
N PRO A 13 7.31 3.56 14.27
CA PRO A 13 8.09 4.74 13.92
C PRO A 13 9.39 4.42 13.17
N ASP A 14 10.04 3.29 13.50
CA ASP A 14 11.27 2.86 12.83
C ASP A 14 11.03 2.44 11.37
N VAL A 15 9.85 1.90 11.09
CA VAL A 15 9.43 1.53 9.73
C VAL A 15 9.07 2.78 8.93
N GLU A 16 8.35 3.73 9.54
CA GLU A 16 7.91 4.95 8.88
C GLU A 16 9.07 5.91 8.56
N SER A 17 10.05 6.00 9.47
CA SER A 17 11.25 6.84 9.33
C SER A 17 12.36 6.23 8.48
N HIS A 18 12.28 4.93 8.14
CA HIS A 18 13.30 4.27 7.34
C HIS A 18 13.44 4.90 5.95
N THR A 19 14.68 5.25 5.60
CA THR A 19 15.05 5.73 4.27
C THR A 19 15.57 4.58 3.42
N SER A 20 15.02 4.43 2.22
CA SER A 20 15.46 3.44 1.24
C SER A 20 15.61 4.12 -0.12
N ASP A 21 16.62 3.72 -0.89
CA ASP A 21 16.81 4.11 -2.28
C ASP A 21 16.10 3.15 -3.26
N GLY A 22 15.47 2.09 -2.76
CA GLY A 22 14.69 1.11 -3.54
C GLY A 22 13.41 1.70 -4.16
N HIS A 23 12.67 0.87 -4.90
CA HIS A 23 11.49 1.31 -5.67
C HIS A 23 10.48 2.11 -4.81
N TYR A 24 10.01 1.52 -3.71
CA TYR A 24 9.05 2.17 -2.81
C TYR A 24 9.65 3.35 -2.05
N GLY A 25 10.95 3.32 -1.72
CA GLY A 25 11.64 4.45 -1.10
C GLY A 25 11.64 5.70 -1.99
N ARG A 26 11.89 5.53 -3.29
CA ARG A 26 11.79 6.62 -4.28
C ARG A 26 10.36 7.10 -4.46
N MET A 27 9.37 6.20 -4.46
CA MET A 27 7.95 6.60 -4.53
C MET A 27 7.51 7.41 -3.32
N ILE A 28 7.92 7.01 -2.10
CA ILE A 28 7.66 7.76 -0.86
C ILE A 28 8.27 9.15 -0.94
N ALA A 29 9.55 9.26 -1.35
CA ALA A 29 10.23 10.54 -1.50
C ALA A 29 9.52 11.45 -2.51
N GLY A 30 9.11 10.90 -3.66
CA GLY A 30 8.36 11.61 -4.69
C GLY A 30 6.99 12.09 -4.20
N ALA A 31 6.22 11.25 -3.51
CA ALA A 31 4.92 11.62 -2.94
C ALA A 31 5.08 12.77 -1.93
N LYS A 32 6.03 12.65 -1.00
CA LYS A 32 6.33 13.69 0.00
C LYS A 32 6.75 15.00 -0.66
N ALA A 33 7.63 14.96 -1.66
CA ALA A 33 8.07 16.13 -2.41
C ALA A 33 6.91 16.82 -3.15
N ALA A 34 5.92 16.05 -3.61
CA ALA A 34 4.71 16.56 -4.23
C ALA A 34 3.62 17.00 -3.21
N GLY A 35 3.89 16.96 -1.91
CA GLY A 35 2.95 17.35 -0.86
C GLY A 35 1.85 16.32 -0.57
N PHE A 36 2.01 15.08 -1.05
CA PHE A 36 1.10 13.97 -0.77
C PHE A 36 1.62 13.10 0.36
N ALA A 37 0.70 12.67 1.23
CA ALA A 37 1.00 11.61 2.18
C ALA A 37 1.04 10.26 1.43
N PRO A 38 2.16 9.54 1.46
CA PRO A 38 2.25 8.24 0.79
C PRO A 38 1.33 7.22 1.49
N PRO A 39 0.80 6.22 0.75
CA PRO A 39 0.13 5.08 1.37
C PRO A 39 1.03 4.41 2.42
N GLY A 40 0.50 4.16 3.61
CA GLY A 40 1.31 3.65 4.73
C GLY A 40 2.03 2.33 4.44
N ILE A 41 1.44 1.46 3.60
CA ILE A 41 2.00 0.14 3.25
C ILE A 41 3.31 0.27 2.48
N TRP A 42 3.53 1.40 1.77
CA TRP A 42 4.78 1.64 1.06
C TRP A 42 5.97 1.70 2.03
N HIS A 43 5.78 2.20 3.26
CA HIS A 43 6.84 2.23 4.26
C HIS A 43 7.30 0.81 4.64
N LEU A 44 6.35 -0.12 4.80
CA LEU A 44 6.68 -1.52 5.05
C LEU A 44 7.43 -2.15 3.87
N PHE A 45 7.06 -1.80 2.64
CA PHE A 45 7.69 -2.33 1.44
C PHE A 45 9.10 -1.77 1.22
N ALA A 46 9.31 -0.50 1.56
CA ALA A 46 10.63 0.11 1.60
C ALA A 46 11.52 -0.49 2.70
N PHE A 47 10.94 -0.90 3.84
CA PHE A 47 11.66 -1.46 4.98
C PHE A 47 12.09 -2.93 4.79
N LYS A 48 11.32 -3.75 4.08
CA LYS A 48 11.63 -5.18 3.84
C LYS A 48 11.48 -5.60 2.37
N PRO A 49 12.22 -4.99 1.43
CA PRO A 49 12.04 -5.18 -0.02
C PRO A 49 12.15 -6.65 -0.44
N ARG A 50 13.11 -7.41 0.13
CA ARG A 50 13.30 -8.84 -0.18
C ARG A 50 12.03 -9.68 0.01
N MET A 51 11.17 -9.33 0.96
CA MET A 51 9.91 -10.03 1.22
C MET A 51 8.75 -9.41 0.42
N THR A 52 8.73 -8.08 0.32
CA THR A 52 7.57 -7.35 -0.18
C THR A 52 7.53 -7.21 -1.69
N ASP A 53 8.65 -7.35 -2.39
CA ASP A 53 8.67 -7.30 -3.86
C ASP A 53 7.87 -8.48 -4.46
N ALA A 54 8.04 -9.68 -3.92
CA ALA A 54 7.25 -10.85 -4.33
C ALA A 54 5.75 -10.68 -4.00
N LEU A 55 5.43 -10.09 -2.84
CA LEU A 55 4.05 -9.79 -2.45
C LEU A 55 3.41 -8.75 -3.38
N ALA A 56 4.15 -7.71 -3.76
CA ALA A 56 3.70 -6.68 -4.69
C ALA A 56 3.40 -7.27 -6.07
N ALA A 57 4.32 -8.07 -6.60
CA ALA A 57 4.14 -8.75 -7.89
C ALA A 57 2.93 -9.70 -7.87
N PHE A 58 2.81 -10.53 -6.83
CA PHE A 58 1.66 -11.41 -6.65
C PHE A 58 0.34 -10.63 -6.59
N THR A 59 0.30 -9.56 -5.79
CA THR A 59 -0.91 -8.73 -5.66
C THR A 59 -1.27 -8.07 -6.98
N HIS A 60 -0.29 -7.59 -7.75
CA HIS A 60 -0.54 -7.02 -9.08
C HIS A 60 -1.16 -8.05 -10.03
N GLU A 61 -0.59 -9.24 -10.12
CA GLU A 61 -1.11 -10.30 -10.98
C GLU A 61 -2.53 -10.73 -10.55
N VAL A 62 -2.76 -10.91 -9.25
CA VAL A 62 -4.08 -11.26 -8.72
C VAL A 62 -5.10 -10.17 -9.04
N MET A 63 -4.78 -8.90 -8.84
CA MET A 63 -5.76 -7.80 -8.93
C MET A 63 -5.92 -7.21 -10.34
N ARG A 64 -4.90 -7.32 -11.20
CA ARG A 64 -4.85 -6.65 -12.50
C ARG A 64 -4.47 -7.55 -13.67
N GLY A 65 -3.91 -8.73 -13.42
CA GLY A 65 -3.60 -9.72 -14.46
C GLY A 65 -4.86 -10.30 -15.15
N PRO A 66 -4.70 -11.07 -16.23
CA PRO A 66 -5.79 -11.72 -16.95
C PRO A 66 -6.66 -12.59 -16.04
N SER A 67 -7.97 -12.42 -16.12
CA SER A 67 -8.91 -13.15 -15.27
C SER A 67 -10.32 -13.12 -15.88
N PRO A 68 -11.16 -14.15 -15.66
CA PRO A 68 -12.59 -14.06 -15.94
C PRO A 68 -13.32 -13.08 -15.01
N LEU A 69 -12.69 -12.66 -13.90
CA LEU A 69 -13.22 -11.66 -12.99
C LEU A 69 -12.75 -10.26 -13.39
N SER A 70 -13.70 -9.32 -13.47
CA SER A 70 -13.35 -7.91 -13.68
C SER A 70 -12.50 -7.37 -12.51
N ALA A 71 -11.73 -6.31 -12.75
CA ALA A 71 -10.98 -5.64 -11.69
C ALA A 71 -11.91 -5.21 -10.53
N GLY A 72 -13.08 -4.64 -10.84
CA GLY A 72 -14.06 -4.23 -9.83
C GLY A 72 -14.58 -5.40 -8.97
N MET A 73 -14.78 -6.59 -9.55
CA MET A 73 -15.21 -7.77 -8.79
C MET A 73 -14.10 -8.24 -7.84
N ARG A 74 -12.84 -8.17 -8.27
CA ARG A 74 -11.68 -8.51 -7.42
C ARG A 74 -11.53 -7.54 -6.27
N GLU A 75 -11.71 -6.24 -6.50
CA GLU A 75 -11.74 -5.22 -5.44
C GLU A 75 -12.91 -5.44 -4.48
N LEU A 76 -14.09 -5.85 -4.97
CA LEU A 76 -15.23 -6.18 -4.10
C LEU A 76 -14.93 -7.37 -3.18
N ILE A 77 -14.29 -8.43 -3.70
CA ILE A 77 -13.85 -9.57 -2.88
C ILE A 77 -12.85 -9.09 -1.82
N ALA A 78 -11.84 -8.30 -2.21
CA ALA A 78 -10.84 -7.77 -1.28
C ALA A 78 -11.47 -6.90 -0.18
N ALA A 79 -12.37 -5.97 -0.54
CA ALA A 79 -13.05 -5.12 0.42
C ALA A 79 -13.94 -5.92 1.38
N TYR A 80 -14.66 -6.93 0.86
CA TYR A 80 -15.50 -7.79 1.68
C TYR A 80 -14.69 -8.61 2.70
N THR A 81 -13.59 -9.23 2.26
CA THR A 81 -12.73 -10.03 3.15
C THR A 81 -11.97 -9.15 4.15
N SER A 82 -11.46 -7.99 3.74
CA SER A 82 -10.84 -7.01 4.64
C SER A 82 -11.78 -6.57 5.74
N ARG A 83 -13.04 -6.26 5.41
CA ARG A 83 -14.07 -5.91 6.40
C ARG A 83 -14.32 -7.05 7.39
N ARG A 84 -14.38 -8.30 6.91
CA ARG A 84 -14.57 -9.49 7.75
C ARG A 84 -13.39 -9.74 8.69
N ASN A 85 -12.18 -9.33 8.29
CA ASN A 85 -10.96 -9.43 9.08
C ASN A 85 -10.67 -8.19 9.92
N ALA A 86 -11.59 -7.21 9.97
CA ALA A 86 -11.36 -5.92 10.63
C ALA A 86 -10.04 -5.24 10.19
N CYS A 87 -9.65 -5.42 8.92
CA CYS A 87 -8.50 -4.75 8.34
C CYS A 87 -8.89 -3.30 8.01
N VAL A 88 -8.41 -2.36 8.80
CA VAL A 88 -8.72 -0.92 8.71
C VAL A 88 -7.75 -0.11 7.87
N PHE A 89 -6.79 -0.81 7.25
CA PHE A 89 -5.76 -0.20 6.40
C PHE A 89 -6.36 0.44 5.14
#